data_AF-A0A401UN73-F1
#
_entry.id   AF-A0A401UN73-F1
#
_cell.length_a   1.000
_cell.length_b   1.000
_cell.length_c   1.000
_cell.angle_alpha   90.00
_cell.angle_beta   90.00
_cell.angle_gamma   90.00
#
_symmetry.space_group_name_H-M   'P 1'
#
loop_
_entity.id
_entity.type
_entity.pdbx_description
1 polymer ?
#
loop_
_entity_poly.entity_id
_entity_poly.type
_entity_poly.pdbx_seq_one_letter_code
_entity_poly.pdbx_strand_id
1 'polypeptide(L)' 'MPNCLNSTVIGIDVASAFSFASILCLYGSMFRKPFKINHTVEGLNHFLEQIKKAINFLNLWLTLISWSNLTRCLS' A
#
# COMPACT_ATOMS: atom_id res chain seq x y z
N MET A 1 13.42 11.89 1.09
CA MET A 1 12.35 10.99 1.60
C MET A 1 12.58 9.65 0.96
N PRO A 2 12.79 8.59 1.72
CA PRO A 2 13.25 7.37 1.10
C PRO A 2 12.08 6.62 0.43
N ASN A 3 12.40 6.10 -0.74
CA ASN A 3 11.46 5.61 -1.74
C ASN A 3 10.74 4.33 -1.27
N CYS A 4 9.45 4.41 -0.97
CA CYS A 4 8.56 3.25 -0.73
C CYS A 4 8.35 2.34 -1.97
N LEU A 5 9.12 2.57 -3.04
CA LEU A 5 8.81 2.21 -4.42
C LEU A 5 8.94 0.72 -4.73
N ASN A 6 9.91 0.03 -4.13
CA ASN A 6 10.34 -1.28 -4.65
C ASN A 6 10.02 -2.46 -3.73
N SER A 7 9.48 -2.23 -2.53
CA SER A 7 8.90 -3.33 -1.75
C SER A 7 7.86 -2.84 -0.75
N THR A 8 6.63 -2.66 -1.24
CA THR A 8 5.47 -2.67 -0.34
C THR A 8 5.39 -4.06 0.29
N VAL A 9 5.42 -4.11 1.62
CA VAL A 9 5.33 -5.36 2.36
C VAL A 9 3.91 -5.48 2.91
N ILE A 10 3.27 -6.60 2.65
CA ILE A 10 1.94 -6.90 3.19
C ILE A 10 2.15 -8.00 4.23
N GLY A 11 1.99 -7.64 5.51
CA GLY A 11 2.00 -8.61 6.60
C GLY A 11 0.59 -9.17 6.78
N ILE A 12 0.44 -10.49 6.65
CA ILE A 12 -0.84 -11.19 6.84
C ILE A 12 -0.69 -12.16 8.01
N ASP A 13 -1.50 -11.96 9.04
CA ASP A 13 -1.66 -12.90 10.15
C ASP A 13 -2.94 -13.72 9.90
N VAL A 14 -2.82 -15.03 9.84
CA VAL A 14 -3.91 -15.94 9.41
C VAL A 14 -4.39 -16.75 10.60
N ALA A 15 -5.67 -16.60 10.95
CA ALA A 15 -6.35 -17.44 11.94
C ALA A 15 -7.53 -18.20 11.32
N SER A 16 -8.09 -19.17 12.06
CA SER A 16 -9.14 -20.08 11.57
C SER A 16 -10.44 -19.39 11.14
N ALA A 17 -10.78 -18.22 11.69
CA ALA A 17 -12.05 -17.53 11.42
C ALA A 17 -11.88 -16.22 10.64
N PHE A 18 -10.69 -15.62 10.69
CA PHE A 18 -10.38 -14.35 10.05
C PHE A 18 -8.87 -14.19 9.95
N SER A 19 -8.44 -13.30 9.07
CA SER A 19 -7.05 -12.84 8.99
C SER A 19 -6.96 -11.38 9.38
N PHE A 20 -5.79 -10.93 9.80
CA PHE A 20 -5.44 -9.53 9.85
C PHE A 20 -4.42 -9.24 8.75
N ALA A 21 -4.58 -8.12 8.05
CA ALA A 21 -3.58 -7.64 7.12
C ALA A 21 -3.13 -6.23 7.49
N SER A 22 -1.83 -5.99 7.34
CA SER A 22 -1.21 -4.67 7.46
C SER A 22 -0.40 -4.39 6.19
N ILE A 23 -0.40 -3.13 5.75
CA ILE A 23 0.37 -2.68 4.59
C ILE A 23 1.44 -1.73 5.11
N LEU A 24 2.69 -2.10 4.90
CA LEU A 24 3.88 -1.40 5.40
C LEU A 24 4.70 -0.88 4.22
N CYS A 25 5.25 0.33 4.39
CA CYS A 25 6.37 0.78 3.57
C CYS A 25 7.69 0.23 4.15
N LEU A 26 8.69 0.03 3.28
CA LEU A 26 10.03 -0.50 3.57
C LEU A 26 10.71 0.01 4.84
N TYR A 27 10.47 1.26 5.23
CA TYR A 27 11.10 1.86 6.41
C TYR A 27 10.38 1.52 7.73
N GLY A 28 9.50 0.52 7.71
CA GLY A 28 8.66 0.15 8.84
C GLY A 28 7.55 1.17 9.12
N SER A 29 7.41 2.20 8.28
CA SER A 29 6.31 3.15 8.38
C SER A 29 5.02 2.50 7.91
N MET A 30 3.99 2.62 8.74
CA MET A 30 2.70 2.02 8.48
C MET A 30 1.98 2.82 7.41
N PHE A 31 1.79 2.24 6.22
CA PHE A 31 1.00 2.84 5.15
C PHE A 31 -0.49 2.80 5.52
N ARG A 32 -0.91 1.69 6.14
CA ARG A 32 -2.28 1.51 6.61
C ARG A 32 -2.33 0.71 7.90
N LYS A 33 -3.20 1.15 8.80
CA LYS A 33 -3.52 0.41 10.04
C LYS A 33 -3.94 -1.03 9.72
N PRO A 34 -3.58 -2.01 10.57
CA PRO A 34 -4.02 -3.39 10.41
C PRO A 34 -5.54 -3.45 10.34
N PHE A 35 -6.07 -4.25 9.42
CA PHE A 35 -7.50 -4.43 9.25
C PHE A 35 -7.85 -5.92 9.17
N LYS A 36 -9.05 -6.24 9.66
CA LYS A 36 -9.57 -7.60 9.66
C LYS A 36 -10.06 -7.97 8.25
N ILE A 37 -9.79 -9.21 7.87
CA ILE A 37 -10.27 -9.86 6.65
C ILE A 37 -11.06 -11.07 7.10
N ASN A 38 -12.36 -11.07 6.81
CA ASN A 38 -13.16 -12.28 6.97
C ASN A 38 -12.90 -13.20 5.78
N HIS A 39 -12.85 -14.52 6.00
CA HIS A 39 -12.67 -15.52 4.94
C HIS A 39 -13.96 -15.75 4.12
N THR A 40 -14.62 -14.66 3.76
CA THR A 40 -15.77 -14.62 2.85
C THR A 40 -15.34 -13.98 1.53
N VAL A 41 -16.10 -14.23 0.46
CA VAL A 41 -15.83 -13.63 -0.86
C VAL A 41 -15.81 -12.10 -0.77
N GLU A 42 -16.75 -11.52 -0.02
CA GLU A 42 -16.82 -10.08 0.19
C GLU A 42 -15.60 -9.54 0.96
N GLY A 43 -15.15 -10.26 2.00
CA GLY A 43 -13.96 -9.88 2.76
C GLY A 43 -12.68 -9.90 1.91
N LEU A 44 -12.55 -10.89 1.02
CA LEU A 44 -11.42 -10.98 0.07
C LEU A 44 -11.50 -9.90 -1.02
N ASN A 45 -12.69 -9.59 -1.53
CA ASN A 45 -12.88 -8.49 -2.48
C ASN A 45 -12.51 -7.14 -1.86
N HIS A 46 -12.94 -6.89 -0.62
CA HIS A 46 -12.52 -5.71 0.12
C HIS A 46 -11.00 -5.65 0.30
N PHE A 47 -10.36 -6.78 0.65
CA PHE A 47 -8.91 -6.85 0.76
C PHE A 47 -8.20 -6.47 -0.55
N LEU A 48 -8.64 -7.03 -1.68
CA LEU A 48 -8.12 -6.70 -3.01
C LEU A 48 -8.27 -5.22 -3.35
N GLU A 49 -9.42 -4.62 -3.01
CA GLU A 49 -9.66 -3.19 -3.22
C GLU A 49 -8.66 -2.32 -2.44
N GLN A 50 -8.36 -2.69 -1.19
CA GLN A 50 -7.39 -1.94 -0.38
C GLN A 50 -5.96 -2.05 -0.93
N ILE A 51 -5.57 -3.22 -1.46
CA ILE A 51 -4.27 -3.38 -2.13
C ILE A 51 -4.21 -2.51 -3.38
N LYS A 52 -5.25 -2.51 -4.23
CA LYS A 52 -5.30 -1.68 -5.44
C LYS A 52 -5.20 -0.19 -5.11
N LYS A 53 -5.89 0.28 -4.06
CA LYS A 53 -5.78 1.67 -3.59
C LYS A 53 -4.36 2.02 -3.14
N ALA A 54 -3.70 1.12 -2.41
CA ALA A 54 -2.32 1.34 -1.97
C ALA A 54 -1.35 1.47 -3.15
N ILE A 55 -1.44 0.57 -4.13
CA ILE A 55 -0.62 0.60 -5.34
C ILE A 55 -0.88 1.87 -6.15
N ASN A 56 -2.15 2.24 -6.35
CA ASN A 56 -2.50 3.43 -7.14
C ASN A 56 -2.00 4.71 -6.47
N PHE A 57 -2.11 4.82 -5.14
CA PHE A 57 -1.57 5.96 -4.40
C PHE A 57 -0.05 6.09 -4.57
N LEU A 58 0.68 4.98 -4.48
CA LEU A 58 2.13 4.96 -4.69
C LEU A 58 2.49 5.40 -6.12
N ASN A 59 1.75 4.94 -7.13
CA ASN A 59 1.96 5.32 -8.53
C ASN A 59 1.66 6.80 -8.80
N LEU A 60 0.59 7.36 -8.20
CA LEU A 60 0.29 8.79 -8.32
C LEU A 60 1.39 9.65 -7.69
N TRP A 61 1.89 9.23 -6.53
CA TRP A 61 2.97 9.92 -5.83
C TRP A 61 4.27 9.91 -6.64
N LEU A 62 4.58 8.80 -7.33
CA LEU A 62 5.67 8.71 -8.30
C LEU A 62 5.57 9.74 -9.42
N THR A 63 4.41 9.83 -10.06
CA THR A 63 4.19 10.77 -11.17
C THR A 63 4.37 12.21 -10.72
N LEU A 64 3.88 12.56 -9.52
CA LEU A 64 4.04 13.90 -8.95
C LEU A 64 5.51 14.24 -8.64
N ILE A 65 6.27 13.29 -8.10
CA ILE A 65 7.70 13.51 -7.83
C ILE A 65 8.47 13.68 -9.14
N SER A 66 8.23 12.81 -10.11
CA SER A 66 8.86 12.91 -11.44
C SER A 66 8.58 14.27 -12.07
N TRP A 67 7.32 14.73 -12.02
CA TRP A 67 6.93 16.04 -12.53
C TRP A 67 7.62 17.19 -11.78
N SER A 68 7.64 17.15 -10.44
CA SER A 68 8.27 18.20 -9.62
C SER A 68 9.79 18.32 -9.87
N ASN A 69 10.46 17.19 -10.11
CA ASN A 69 11.87 17.16 -10.47
C ASN A 69 12.08 17.67 -11.90
N LEU A 70 11.20 17.30 -12.84
CA LEU A 70 11.24 17.80 -14.22
C LEU A 70 11.04 19.32 -14.28
N THR A 71 10.09 19.88 -13.51
CA THR A 71 9.88 21.33 -13.45
C THR A 71 11.04 22.08 -12.80
N ARG A 72 11.75 21.46 -11.84
CA ARG A 72 13.00 22.00 -11.28
C ARG A 72 14.19 21.94 -12.25
N CYS A 73 14.20 21.00 -13.19
CA CYS A 73 15.24 20.91 -14.22
C CYS A 73 15.01 21.87 -15.39
N LEU A 74 13.77 22.36 -15.56
CA LEU A 74 13.39 23.30 -16.62
C LEU A 74 13.36 24.77 -16.16
N SER A 75 13.63 25.04 -14.88
CA SER A 75 13.77 26.36 -14.26
C SER A 75 15.23 26.68 -13.96
#